data_AF-A0A7Y3FS59-F1
#
_entry.id   AF-A0A7Y3FS59-F1
#
_cell.length_a   1.000
_cell.length_b   1.000
_cell.length_c   1.000
_cell.angle_alpha   90.00
_cell.angle_beta   90.00
_cell.angle_gamma   90.00
#
_symmetry.space_group_name_H-M   'P 1'
#
loop_
_entity.id
_entity.type
_entity.pdbx_description
1 polymer ?
#
loop_
_entity_poly.entity_id
_entity_poly.type
_entity_poly.pdbx_seq_one_letter_code
_entity_poly.pdbx_strand_id
1 'polypeptide(L)'
;MMNKILLLAFAAVVLISCGQPSPETNFDKFGVSFTCPKGWSITEEEDFDGEGYYLSVEKDGFTSSGIVTVTWVNGILDLYDWLDVFKEELKNNIVYKNSDLAFEAAVNNDYNSINSLASKFTATILGVKHQGIIHLFNFGDRTVAVLKQEALEDKAKNKLGFGIIEHSFKVK
;
A
#
# COMPACT_ATOMS: atom_id res chain seq x y z
N MET A 1 -13.57 17.09 -35.16
CA MET A 1 -14.34 15.89 -34.73
C MET A 1 -14.46 15.95 -33.23
N MET A 2 -15.68 15.82 -32.75
CA MET A 2 -16.10 16.19 -31.40
C MET A 2 -15.82 15.05 -30.42
N ASN A 3 -15.27 15.42 -29.26
CA ASN A 3 -15.05 14.61 -28.08
C ASN A 3 -16.19 13.61 -27.82
N LYS A 4 -15.82 12.36 -27.55
CA LYS A 4 -16.58 11.50 -26.64
C LYS A 4 -15.67 11.17 -25.46
N ILE A 5 -15.55 12.15 -24.56
CA ILE A 5 -15.13 11.89 -23.19
C ILE A 5 -16.19 10.95 -22.63
N LEU A 6 -15.82 9.68 -22.45
CA LEU A 6 -16.62 8.75 -21.68
C LEU A 6 -16.52 9.23 -20.23
N LEU A 7 -17.49 10.06 -19.82
CA LEU A 7 -17.76 10.31 -18.41
C LEU A 7 -18.19 8.96 -17.81
N LEU A 8 -17.22 8.19 -17.35
CA LEU A 8 -17.45 7.16 -16.36
C LEU A 8 -17.87 7.90 -15.10
N ALA A 9 -19.18 8.00 -14.92
CA ALA A 9 -19.80 8.40 -13.67
C ALA A 9 -19.24 7.45 -12.60
N PHE A 10 -18.34 7.99 -11.77
CA PHE A 10 -17.90 7.35 -10.55
C PHE A 10 -19.11 7.33 -9.62
N ALA A 11 -19.98 6.34 -9.81
CA ALA A 11 -20.96 5.98 -8.82
C ALA A 11 -20.13 5.52 -7.62
N ALA A 12 -19.96 6.44 -6.66
CA ALA A 12 -19.47 6.11 -5.34
C ALA A 12 -20.43 5.09 -4.76
N VAL A 13 -20.15 3.81 -4.99
CA VAL A 13 -20.74 2.73 -4.21
C VAL A 13 -20.03 2.82 -2.87
N VAL A 14 -20.51 3.74 -2.04
CA VAL A 14 -20.24 3.74 -0.62
C VAL A 14 -20.96 2.51 -0.09
N LEU A 15 -20.31 1.35 -0.17
CA LEU A 15 -20.75 0.18 0.57
C LEU A 15 -20.61 0.55 2.05
N ILE A 16 -21.75 0.84 2.65
CA ILE A 16 -21.95 1.06 4.07
C ILE A 16 -21.50 -0.23 4.78
N SER A 17 -20.23 -0.34 5.14
CA SER A 17 -19.78 -1.35 6.10
C SER A 17 -20.02 -0.83 7.52
N CYS A 18 -21.29 -0.67 7.87
CA CYS A 18 -21.73 -0.89 9.25
C CYS A 18 -21.94 -2.40 9.40
N GLY A 19 -20.86 -3.18 9.22
CA GLY A 19 -20.86 -4.63 9.21
C GLY A 19 -19.96 -5.21 10.29
N GLN A 20 -20.12 -6.50 10.58
CA GLN A 20 -19.12 -7.24 11.34
C GLN A 20 -17.74 -7.08 10.66
N PRO A 21 -16.63 -7.06 11.42
CA PRO A 21 -15.29 -6.99 10.84
C PRO A 21 -15.10 -8.08 9.81
N SER A 22 -14.46 -7.76 8.68
CA SER A 22 -14.11 -8.72 7.64
C SER A 22 -13.38 -9.90 8.25
N PRO A 23 -13.66 -11.13 7.78
CA PRO A 23 -12.97 -12.31 8.29
C PRO A 23 -11.48 -12.24 7.95
N GLU A 24 -10.67 -12.94 8.74
CA GLU A 24 -9.29 -13.18 8.36
C GLU A 24 -9.25 -14.03 7.08
N THR A 25 -8.39 -13.67 6.13
CA THR A 25 -8.23 -14.36 4.85
C THR A 25 -6.76 -14.50 4.50
N ASN A 26 -6.42 -15.43 3.59
CA ASN A 26 -5.07 -15.55 3.05
C ASN A 26 -5.07 -15.05 1.61
N PHE A 27 -4.12 -14.17 1.31
CA PHE A 27 -3.72 -13.84 -0.04
C PHE A 27 -2.62 -14.82 -0.47
N ASP A 28 -2.78 -15.43 -1.65
CA ASP A 28 -1.75 -16.25 -2.30
C ASP A 28 -1.95 -16.17 -3.81
N LYS A 29 -1.26 -15.23 -4.45
CA LYS A 29 -1.29 -15.04 -5.90
C LYS A 29 0.12 -14.73 -6.41
N PHE A 30 0.44 -15.27 -7.59
CA PHE A 30 1.69 -14.99 -8.29
C PHE A 30 2.96 -15.21 -7.46
N GLY A 31 2.96 -16.09 -6.46
CA GLY A 31 4.13 -16.30 -5.60
C GLY A 31 4.30 -15.28 -4.47
N VAL A 32 3.37 -14.33 -4.32
CA VAL A 32 3.26 -13.46 -3.14
C VAL A 32 2.13 -13.99 -2.27
N SER A 33 2.38 -14.15 -0.97
CA SER A 33 1.35 -14.57 -0.02
C SER A 33 1.49 -13.88 1.33
N PHE A 34 0.36 -13.60 1.97
CA PHE A 34 0.28 -13.08 3.34
C PHE A 34 -1.12 -13.31 3.92
N THR A 35 -1.27 -13.16 5.22
CA THR A 35 -2.55 -13.20 5.92
C THR A 35 -3.12 -11.78 6.01
N CYS A 36 -4.31 -11.57 5.44
CA CYS A 36 -5.12 -10.39 5.65
C CYS A 36 -5.88 -10.55 6.98
N PRO A 37 -5.55 -9.76 8.02
CA PRO A 37 -6.08 -9.94 9.36
C PRO A 37 -7.58 -9.64 9.43
N LYS A 38 -8.26 -10.21 10.43
CA LYS A 38 -9.66 -9.87 10.72
C LYS A 38 -9.83 -8.35 10.90
N GLY A 39 -10.86 -7.79 10.30
CA GLY A 39 -11.13 -6.35 10.30
C GLY A 39 -10.29 -5.55 9.32
N TRP A 40 -9.71 -6.24 8.32
CA TRP A 40 -9.04 -5.67 7.16
C TRP A 40 -9.52 -6.40 5.91
N SER A 41 -9.52 -5.69 4.79
CA SER A 41 -10.00 -6.19 3.51
C SER A 41 -9.03 -5.81 2.40
N ILE A 42 -8.85 -6.70 1.42
CA ILE A 42 -8.27 -6.31 0.14
C ILE A 42 -9.33 -5.47 -0.58
N THR A 43 -9.06 -4.18 -0.77
CA THR A 43 -10.01 -3.21 -1.34
C THR A 43 -9.79 -2.99 -2.83
N GLU A 44 -8.57 -3.22 -3.31
CA GLU A 44 -8.18 -3.01 -4.70
C GLU A 44 -7.13 -4.04 -5.12
N GLU A 45 -7.25 -4.51 -6.35
CA GLU A 45 -6.29 -5.37 -7.02
C GLU A 45 -6.20 -4.95 -8.49
N GLU A 46 -4.99 -4.86 -9.04
CA GLU A 46 -4.76 -4.55 -10.45
C GLU A 46 -3.60 -5.42 -10.98
N ASP A 47 -3.85 -6.10 -12.10
CA ASP A 47 -2.83 -6.80 -12.86
C ASP A 47 -2.38 -5.88 -14.00
N PHE A 48 -1.08 -5.61 -14.08
CA PHE A 48 -0.51 -4.74 -15.11
C PHE A 48 -0.22 -5.52 -16.39
N ASP A 49 -1.25 -6.20 -16.92
CA ASP A 49 -1.18 -7.05 -18.11
C ASP A 49 -0.03 -8.08 -18.08
N GLY A 50 0.27 -8.62 -16.90
CA GLY A 50 1.36 -9.56 -16.68
C GLY A 50 2.75 -8.94 -16.53
N GLU A 51 2.89 -7.61 -16.52
CA GLU A 51 4.15 -6.90 -16.24
C GLU A 51 4.36 -6.62 -14.75
N GLY A 52 3.33 -6.84 -13.93
CA GLY A 52 3.37 -6.57 -12.51
C GLY A 52 1.99 -6.70 -11.87
N TYR A 53 1.90 -6.35 -10.60
CA TYR A 53 0.65 -6.40 -9.86
C TYR A 53 0.63 -5.36 -8.75
N TYR A 54 -0.58 -4.91 -8.43
CA TYR A 54 -0.86 -4.03 -7.31
C TYR A 54 -1.99 -4.63 -6.47
N LEU A 55 -1.90 -4.44 -5.16
CA LEU A 55 -3.04 -4.58 -4.27
C LEU A 55 -3.00 -3.60 -3.10
N SER A 56 -4.19 -3.26 -2.61
CA SER A 56 -4.41 -2.46 -1.40
C SER A 56 -5.13 -3.29 -0.35
N VAL A 57 -4.62 -3.29 0.88
CA VAL A 57 -5.25 -3.87 2.06
C VAL A 57 -5.56 -2.74 3.04
N GLU A 58 -6.84 -2.55 3.34
CA GLU A 58 -7.30 -1.46 4.17
C GLU A 58 -8.01 -1.97 5.41
N LYS A 59 -7.84 -1.26 6.51
CA LYS A 59 -8.55 -1.54 7.74
C LYS A 59 -10.01 -1.15 7.58
N ASP A 60 -10.91 -2.06 7.96
CA ASP A 60 -12.34 -1.80 7.88
C ASP A 60 -12.76 -0.64 8.80
N GLY A 61 -13.76 0.12 8.33
CA GLY A 61 -14.42 1.17 9.11
C GLY A 61 -14.11 2.57 8.59
N PHE A 62 -15.14 3.41 8.55
CA PHE A 62 -15.10 4.74 7.95
C PHE A 62 -14.04 5.68 8.55
N THR A 63 -13.70 5.49 9.83
CA THR A 63 -12.69 6.30 10.53
C THR A 63 -11.37 5.56 10.74
N SER A 64 -11.18 4.42 10.08
CA SER A 64 -9.93 3.66 10.14
C SER A 64 -8.98 4.16 9.07
N SER A 65 -7.70 4.33 9.41
CA SER A 65 -6.68 4.89 8.50
C SER A 65 -5.59 3.90 8.07
N GLY A 66 -5.64 2.66 8.55
CA GLY A 66 -4.60 1.67 8.27
C GLY A 66 -4.65 1.18 6.82
N ILE A 67 -3.56 1.37 6.08
CA ILE A 67 -3.40 0.94 4.69
C ILE A 67 -2.08 0.21 4.54
N VAL A 68 -2.10 -0.93 3.84
CA VAL A 68 -0.92 -1.59 3.30
C VAL A 68 -1.10 -1.75 1.80
N THR A 69 -0.19 -1.22 0.98
CA THR A 69 -0.15 -1.57 -0.43
C THR A 69 1.04 -2.49 -0.71
N VAL A 70 0.84 -3.44 -1.60
CA VAL A 70 1.90 -4.28 -2.14
C VAL A 70 1.88 -4.13 -3.64
N THR A 71 3.03 -3.77 -4.20
CA THR A 71 3.20 -3.59 -5.65
C THR A 71 4.45 -4.32 -6.07
N TRP A 72 4.40 -5.01 -7.20
CA TRP A 72 5.61 -5.53 -7.81
C TRP A 72 5.58 -5.39 -9.32
N VAL A 73 6.77 -5.32 -9.89
CA VAL A 73 7.00 -5.37 -11.34
C VAL A 73 7.88 -6.56 -11.65
N ASN A 74 7.67 -7.15 -12.83
CA ASN A 74 8.53 -8.20 -13.35
C ASN A 74 9.80 -7.54 -13.91
N GLY A 75 10.94 -7.98 -13.41
CA GLY A 75 12.24 -7.37 -13.64
C GLY A 75 12.92 -6.93 -12.34
N ILE A 76 14.24 -6.83 -12.42
CA ILE A 76 15.09 -6.34 -11.32
C ILE A 76 15.48 -4.90 -11.63
N LEU A 77 14.97 -3.98 -10.82
CA LEU A 77 15.29 -2.55 -10.86
C LEU A 77 16.34 -2.19 -9.80
N ASP A 78 17.02 -1.07 -10.03
CA ASP A 78 17.77 -0.41 -8.96
C ASP A 78 16.80 0.15 -7.92
N LEU A 79 17.06 -0.13 -6.64
CA LEU A 79 16.13 0.19 -5.56
C LEU A 79 16.07 1.69 -5.25
N TYR A 80 17.15 2.45 -5.48
CA TYR A 80 17.15 3.89 -5.28
C TYR A 80 16.41 4.59 -6.42
N ASP A 81 16.67 4.18 -7.66
CA ASP A 81 15.93 4.70 -8.82
C ASP A 81 14.44 4.38 -8.70
N TRP A 82 14.09 3.16 -8.28
CA TRP A 82 12.70 2.77 -8.07
C TRP A 82 12.04 3.53 -6.91
N LEU A 83 12.78 3.80 -5.82
CA LEU A 83 12.28 4.62 -4.73
C LEU A 83 11.95 6.04 -5.19
N ASP A 84 12.79 6.63 -6.04
CA ASP A 84 12.58 7.98 -6.55
C ASP A 84 11.34 8.04 -7.46
N VAL A 85 11.15 7.06 -8.34
CA VAL A 85 9.91 6.92 -9.13
C VAL A 85 8.70 6.79 -8.22
N PHE A 86 8.76 5.90 -7.22
CA PHE A 86 7.64 5.68 -6.29
C PHE A 86 7.28 6.95 -5.50
N LYS A 87 8.28 7.74 -5.09
CA LYS A 87 8.08 9.03 -4.42
C LYS A 87 7.40 10.04 -5.34
N GLU A 88 7.78 10.10 -6.61
CA GLU A 88 7.14 10.98 -7.59
C GLU A 88 5.68 10.57 -7.84
N GLU A 89 5.38 9.27 -7.94
CA GLU A 89 4.00 8.78 -8.07
C GLU A 89 3.14 9.17 -6.86
N LEU A 90 3.67 9.02 -5.63
CA LEU A 90 2.96 9.48 -4.44
C LEU A 90 2.71 10.99 -4.46
N LYS A 91 3.69 11.81 -4.86
CA LYS A 91 3.51 13.27 -4.96
C LYS A 91 2.46 13.67 -6.00
N ASN A 92 2.35 12.92 -7.09
CA ASN A 92 1.40 13.18 -8.16
C ASN A 92 0.00 12.64 -7.89
N ASN A 93 -0.14 11.71 -6.95
CA ASN A 93 -1.42 11.16 -6.54
C ASN A 93 -2.30 12.21 -5.83
N ILE A 94 -3.59 12.25 -6.21
CA ILE A 94 -4.55 13.25 -5.74
C ILE A 94 -4.73 13.27 -4.22
N VAL A 95 -4.53 12.15 -3.53
CA VAL A 95 -4.64 12.03 -2.07
C VAL A 95 -3.54 12.81 -1.35
N TYR A 96 -2.33 12.79 -1.90
CA TYR A 96 -1.16 13.47 -1.33
C TYR A 96 -0.93 14.86 -1.93
N LYS A 97 -1.65 15.19 -3.00
CA LYS A 97 -1.62 16.52 -3.60
C LYS A 97 -2.05 17.54 -2.54
N ASN A 98 -1.11 18.41 -2.14
CA ASN A 98 -1.26 19.38 -1.05
C ASN A 98 -1.32 18.80 0.37
N SER A 99 -0.71 17.64 0.61
CA SER A 99 -0.67 17.01 1.94
C SER A 99 0.59 17.31 2.75
N ASP A 100 1.40 18.30 2.39
CA ASP A 100 2.74 18.52 2.98
C ASP A 100 3.59 17.23 3.02
N LEU A 101 3.49 16.40 1.97
CA LEU A 101 4.18 15.12 1.87
C LEU A 101 5.70 15.32 1.97
N ALA A 102 6.31 14.70 2.97
CA ALA A 102 7.75 14.79 3.22
C ALA A 102 8.35 13.41 3.45
N PHE A 103 9.46 13.12 2.76
CA PHE A 103 10.18 11.86 2.87
C PHE A 103 11.44 12.03 3.71
N GLU A 104 11.71 11.05 4.57
CA GLU A 104 13.01 10.89 5.22
C GLU A 104 14.02 10.26 4.26
N ALA A 105 15.31 10.35 4.61
CA ALA A 105 16.37 9.69 3.84
C ALA A 105 16.17 8.17 3.82
N ALA A 106 16.55 7.54 2.71
CA ALA A 106 16.46 6.10 2.57
C ALA A 106 17.53 5.41 3.41
N VAL A 107 17.16 4.31 4.06
CA VAL A 107 18.04 3.50 4.92
C VAL A 107 17.85 2.01 4.64
N ASN A 108 18.88 1.22 4.91
CA ASN A 108 18.72 -0.23 4.96
C ASN A 108 17.84 -0.62 6.15
N ASN A 109 16.92 -1.53 5.92
CA ASN A 109 15.95 -2.01 6.91
C ASN A 109 15.50 -3.43 6.54
N ASP A 110 14.60 -4.00 7.33
CA ASP A 110 14.00 -5.31 7.07
C ASP A 110 12.49 -5.20 6.90
N TYR A 111 11.94 -6.03 6.01
CA TYR A 111 10.52 -6.33 5.96
C TYR A 111 10.36 -7.84 6.12
N ASN A 112 9.90 -8.29 7.28
CA ASN A 112 9.84 -9.72 7.63
C ASN A 112 11.16 -10.51 7.37
N SER A 113 12.29 -10.01 7.87
CA SER A 113 13.64 -10.58 7.64
C SER A 113 14.14 -10.51 6.19
N ILE A 114 13.41 -9.85 5.29
CA ILE A 114 13.88 -9.54 3.93
C ILE A 114 14.59 -8.19 3.99
N ASN A 115 15.88 -8.18 3.62
CA ASN A 115 16.65 -6.95 3.48
C ASN A 115 15.95 -6.03 2.48
N SER A 116 15.67 -4.81 2.90
CA SER A 116 14.93 -3.81 2.14
C SER A 116 15.61 -2.45 2.20
N LEU A 117 15.47 -1.66 1.13
CA LEU A 117 15.65 -0.22 1.18
C LEU A 117 14.35 0.40 1.70
N ALA A 118 14.42 1.23 2.73
CA ALA A 118 13.23 1.82 3.32
C ALA A 118 13.29 3.35 3.42
N SER A 119 12.16 4.01 3.19
CA SER A 119 12.00 5.46 3.33
C SER A 119 10.71 5.73 4.11
N LYS A 120 10.83 6.41 5.25
CA LYS A 120 9.65 6.91 5.98
C LYS A 120 9.13 8.18 5.35
N PHE A 121 7.86 8.47 5.59
CA PHE A 121 7.26 9.73 5.18
C PHE A 121 6.18 10.18 6.14
N THR A 122 5.84 11.46 6.05
CA THR A 122 4.70 12.08 6.73
C THR A 122 3.83 12.82 5.72
N ALA A 123 2.54 12.92 6.02
CA ALA A 123 1.57 13.65 5.21
C ALA A 123 0.42 14.17 6.11
N THR A 124 -0.29 15.18 5.67
CA THR A 124 -1.54 15.67 6.24
C THR A 124 -2.66 15.44 5.24
N ILE A 125 -3.41 14.36 5.42
CA ILE A 125 -4.48 13.94 4.51
C ILE A 125 -5.81 14.31 5.16
N LEU A 126 -6.62 15.12 4.45
CA LEU A 126 -7.90 15.64 4.95
C LEU A 126 -7.80 16.30 6.35
N GLY A 127 -6.69 17.01 6.62
CA GLY A 127 -6.42 17.67 7.90
C GLY A 127 -5.89 16.75 9.01
N VAL A 128 -5.73 15.46 8.75
CA VAL A 128 -5.23 14.47 9.71
C VAL A 128 -3.79 14.11 9.40
N LYS A 129 -2.92 14.16 10.42
CA LYS A 129 -1.52 13.78 10.28
C LYS A 129 -1.38 12.27 10.14
N HIS A 130 -0.67 11.87 9.10
CA HIS A 130 -0.33 10.50 8.76
C HIS A 130 1.19 10.32 8.81
N GLN A 131 1.56 9.07 9.03
CA GLN A 131 2.92 8.57 8.85
C GLN A 131 2.86 7.35 7.93
N GLY A 132 3.96 7.09 7.25
CA GLY A 132 4.12 5.84 6.52
C GLY A 132 5.58 5.46 6.33
N ILE A 133 5.75 4.26 5.78
CA ILE A 133 7.04 3.71 5.40
C ILE A 133 6.87 2.90 4.11
N ILE A 134 7.81 3.10 3.19
CA ILE A 134 7.92 2.33 1.96
C ILE A 134 9.12 1.41 2.13
N HIS A 135 8.94 0.12 1.90
CA HIS A 135 10.01 -0.88 1.81
C HIS A 135 10.13 -1.35 0.37
N LEU A 136 11.35 -1.36 -0.17
CA LEU A 136 11.65 -1.84 -1.52
C LEU A 136 12.68 -2.96 -1.42
N PHE A 137 12.46 -4.04 -2.17
CA PHE A 137 13.43 -5.14 -2.25
C PHE A 137 13.29 -5.89 -3.56
N ASN A 138 14.41 -6.49 -3.96
CA ASN A 138 14.45 -7.41 -5.10
C ASN A 138 14.25 -8.84 -4.59
N PHE A 139 13.40 -9.61 -5.25
CA PHE A 139 13.19 -11.02 -4.95
C PHE A 139 12.98 -11.81 -6.24
N GLY A 140 13.77 -12.87 -6.43
CA GLY A 140 13.73 -13.66 -7.66
C GLY A 140 14.05 -12.79 -8.87
N ASP A 141 13.10 -12.67 -9.79
CA ASP A 141 13.13 -11.85 -10.99
C ASP A 141 12.25 -10.59 -10.88
N ARG A 142 11.93 -10.13 -9.66
CA ARG A 142 11.00 -9.02 -9.42
C ARG A 142 11.56 -7.96 -8.47
N THR A 143 11.02 -6.76 -8.62
CA THR A 143 11.17 -5.66 -7.66
C THR A 143 9.84 -5.42 -6.97
N VAL A 144 9.84 -5.46 -5.64
CA VAL A 144 8.64 -5.35 -4.80
C VAL A 144 8.72 -4.05 -3.99
N ALA A 145 7.60 -3.35 -3.88
CA ALA A 145 7.38 -2.24 -2.97
C ALA A 145 6.23 -2.58 -2.01
N VAL A 146 6.45 -2.36 -0.72
CA VAL A 146 5.42 -2.46 0.33
C VAL A 146 5.32 -1.12 1.04
N LEU A 147 4.17 -0.48 0.97
CA LEU A 147 3.88 0.75 1.71
C LEU A 147 2.96 0.43 2.88
N LYS A 148 3.29 0.95 4.07
CA LYS A 148 2.38 1.00 5.23
C LYS A 148 2.08 2.46 5.53
N GLN A 149 0.81 2.79 5.74
CA GLN A 149 0.38 4.14 6.11
C GLN A 149 -0.74 4.10 7.15
N GLU A 150 -0.72 5.07 8.06
CA GLU A 150 -1.78 5.29 9.03
C GLU A 150 -1.84 6.73 9.55
N ALA A 151 -2.99 7.13 10.07
CA ALA A 151 -3.11 8.32 10.90
C ALA A 151 -2.35 8.13 12.22
N LEU A 152 -1.73 9.20 12.72
CA LEU A 152 -0.97 9.15 13.97
C LEU A 152 -1.81 8.70 15.18
N GLU A 153 -3.11 8.98 15.17
CA GLU A 153 -4.04 8.61 16.23
C GLU A 153 -4.44 7.12 16.22
N ASP A 154 -4.25 6.41 15.10
CA ASP A 154 -4.64 5.02 14.94
C ASP A 154 -3.49 4.01 15.14
N LYS A 155 -2.27 4.50 15.43
CA LYS A 155 -1.06 3.66 15.65
C LYS A 155 -1.31 2.43 16.51
N ALA A 156 -2.00 2.61 17.63
CA ALA A 156 -2.30 1.51 18.55
C ALA A 156 -3.29 0.50 17.95
N LYS A 157 -4.28 0.97 17.18
CA LYS A 157 -5.33 0.14 16.57
C LYS A 157 -4.82 -0.68 15.39
N ASN A 158 -3.84 -0.15 14.64
CA ASN A 158 -3.34 -0.79 13.44
C ASN A 158 -2.13 -1.70 13.69
N LYS A 159 -1.40 -1.49 14.80
CA LYS A 159 -0.16 -2.23 15.12
C LYS A 159 -0.27 -3.74 14.93
N LEU A 160 -1.36 -4.34 15.43
CA LEU A 160 -1.55 -5.79 15.29
C LEU A 160 -1.79 -6.20 13.83
N GLY A 161 -2.62 -5.44 13.10
CA GLY A 161 -2.92 -5.73 11.69
C GLY A 161 -1.67 -5.66 10.81
N PHE A 162 -0.90 -4.58 10.93
CA PHE A 162 0.39 -4.46 10.23
C PHE A 162 1.35 -5.58 10.59
N GLY A 163 1.43 -5.96 11.87
CA GLY A 163 2.27 -7.07 12.31
C GLY A 163 1.85 -8.41 11.71
N ILE A 164 0.55 -8.70 11.58
CA ILE A 164 0.08 -9.96 10.97
C ILE A 164 0.45 -9.98 9.48
N ILE A 165 0.17 -8.90 8.74
CA ILE A 165 0.48 -8.80 7.31
C ILE A 165 1.98 -8.98 7.09
N GLU A 166 2.82 -8.24 7.84
CA GLU A 166 4.27 -8.29 7.68
C GLU A 166 4.83 -9.68 8.04
N HIS A 167 4.56 -10.22 9.23
CA HIS A 167 5.16 -11.49 9.65
C HIS A 167 4.71 -12.69 8.81
N SER A 168 3.53 -12.61 8.19
CA SER A 168 3.02 -13.66 7.30
C SER A 168 3.45 -13.48 5.84
N PHE A 169 4.07 -12.35 5.49
CA PHE A 169 4.47 -12.03 4.14
C PHE A 169 5.56 -12.99 3.65
N LYS A 170 5.32 -13.57 2.48
CA LYS A 170 6.24 -14.46 1.79
C LYS A 170 6.23 -14.15 0.31
N VAL A 171 7.42 -14.20 -0.26
CA VAL A 171 7.67 -14.27 -1.69
C VAL A 171 8.30 -15.65 -1.97
N LYS A 172 7.81 -16.34 -3.00
CA LYS A 172 8.13 -17.73 -3.35
C LYS A 172 8.83 -17.79 -4.71
#